data_AF-A0A3S2X9V0-F1
#
_entry.id   AF-A0A3S2X9V0-F1
#
_cell.length_a   1.000
_cell.length_b   1.000
_cell.length_c   1.000
_cell.angle_alpha   90.00
_cell.angle_beta   90.00
_cell.angle_gamma   90.00
#
_symmetry.space_group_name_H-M   'P 1'
#
loop_
_entity.id
_entity.type
_entity.pdbx_description
1 polymer ?
#
loop_
_entity_poly.entity_id
_entity_poly.type
_entity_poly.pdbx_seq_one_letter_code
_entity_poly.pdbx_strand_id
1 'polypeptide(L)'
;CALIDGVLEAKPMLAIVALGDGMDNQLVLHAMRAGARDFVAYGSRASEVAGLVRRLGKRMPAVASNPALGGLTVLFGVQSSADGALLTTHLARVVQESGQQTLLLDLGLPRGDSLALLGLEASFFFGDALRHLRRLDTALIDSAFTR
;
A
#
# COMPACT_ATOMS: atom_id res chain seq x y z
N CYS A 1 -6.64 15.43 7.42
CA CYS A 1 -6.28 14.00 7.47
C CYS A 1 -7.23 13.13 6.63
N ALA A 2 -7.62 13.58 5.42
CA ALA A 2 -8.67 12.91 4.65
C ALA A 2 -8.37 11.45 4.28
N LEU A 3 -7.09 11.08 4.14
CA LEU A 3 -6.70 9.70 3.85
C LEU A 3 -6.95 8.75 5.04
N ILE A 4 -6.55 9.14 6.25
CA ILE A 4 -6.74 8.31 7.45
C ILE A 4 -8.24 8.11 7.69
N ASP A 5 -9.00 9.20 7.62
CA ASP A 5 -10.45 9.19 7.79
C ASP A 5 -11.12 8.28 6.75
N GLY A 6 -10.77 8.44 5.47
CA GLY A 6 -11.36 7.65 4.37
C GLY A 6 -11.00 6.17 4.42
N VAL A 7 -9.77 5.82 4.82
CA VAL A 7 -9.35 4.42 4.98
C VAL A 7 -10.06 3.77 6.16
N LEU A 8 -10.17 4.46 7.31
CA LEU A 8 -10.86 3.91 8.48
C LEU A 8 -12.37 3.79 8.25
N GLU A 9 -12.98 4.68 7.50
CA GLU A 9 -14.40 4.52 7.12
C GLU A 9 -14.62 3.28 6.25
N ALA A 10 -13.73 3.02 5.29
CA ALA A 10 -13.80 1.83 4.43
C ALA A 10 -13.40 0.53 5.17
N LYS A 11 -12.46 0.62 6.11
CA LYS A 11 -11.91 -0.50 6.88
C LYS A 11 -11.69 -0.09 8.35
N PRO A 12 -12.75 -0.11 9.19
CA PRO A 12 -12.69 0.38 10.57
C PRO A 12 -11.68 -0.34 11.47
N MET A 13 -11.38 -1.59 11.13
CA MET A 13 -10.45 -2.43 11.90
C MET A 13 -8.99 -2.32 11.41
N LEU A 14 -8.67 -1.48 10.43
CA LEU A 14 -7.29 -1.32 9.97
C LEU A 14 -6.44 -0.59 11.03
N ALA A 15 -5.24 -1.08 11.30
CA ALA A 15 -4.25 -0.33 12.08
C ALA A 15 -3.47 0.61 11.17
N ILE A 16 -3.63 1.92 11.37
CA ILE A 16 -2.87 2.94 10.67
C ILE A 16 -1.79 3.49 11.61
N VAL A 17 -0.55 3.55 11.14
CA VAL A 17 0.57 4.19 11.83
C VAL A 17 1.03 5.35 10.96
N ALA A 18 1.09 6.55 11.52
CA ALA A 18 1.60 7.71 10.83
C ALA A 18 3.14 7.73 10.89
N LEU A 19 3.78 8.25 9.85
CA LEU A 19 5.23 8.45 9.78
C LEU A 19 5.51 9.92 9.49
N GLY A 20 6.44 10.54 10.21
CA GLY A 20 6.88 11.91 9.95
C GLY A 20 8.15 12.24 10.73
N ASP A 21 8.64 13.47 10.66
CA ASP A 21 9.85 13.88 11.38
C ASP A 21 9.67 13.98 12.90
N GLY A 22 8.43 14.02 13.39
CA GLY A 22 8.10 14.16 14.81
C GLY A 22 8.42 15.54 15.40
N MET A 23 8.82 16.50 14.56
CA MET A 23 9.21 17.85 15.00
C MET A 23 7.99 18.76 15.17
N ASP A 24 6.91 18.50 14.42
CA ASP A 24 5.65 19.22 14.54
C ASP A 24 4.64 18.45 15.41
N ASN A 25 4.49 18.90 16.65
CA ASN A 25 3.50 18.35 17.59
C ASN A 25 2.06 18.45 17.05
N GLN A 26 1.74 19.47 16.25
CA GLN A 26 0.39 19.60 15.67
C GLN A 26 0.15 18.51 14.62
N LEU A 27 1.17 18.15 13.82
CA LEU A 27 1.08 17.05 12.86
C LEU A 27 0.77 15.72 13.57
N VAL A 28 1.50 15.43 14.65
CA VAL A 28 1.29 14.21 15.45
C VAL A 28 -0.14 14.21 16.02
N LEU A 29 -0.57 15.31 16.65
CA LEU A 29 -1.91 15.41 17.21
C LEU A 29 -3.01 15.28 16.14
N HIS A 30 -2.83 15.85 14.95
CA HIS A 30 -3.77 15.74 13.85
C HIS A 30 -3.87 14.31 13.31
N ALA A 31 -2.75 13.59 13.19
CA ALA A 31 -2.76 12.19 12.78
C ALA A 31 -3.49 11.31 13.80
N MET A 32 -3.20 11.48 15.09
CA MET A 32 -3.85 10.72 16.17
C MET A 32 -5.34 11.01 16.25
N ARG A 33 -5.76 12.28 16.11
CA ARG A 33 -7.18 12.68 16.09
C ARG A 33 -7.94 12.12 14.90
N ALA A 34 -7.27 11.91 13.76
CA ALA A 34 -7.85 11.26 12.59
C ALA A 34 -7.94 9.73 12.72
N GLY A 35 -7.43 9.16 13.81
CA GLY A 35 -7.52 7.72 14.08
C GLY A 35 -6.26 6.93 13.78
N ALA A 36 -5.10 7.57 13.55
CA ALA A 36 -3.82 6.87 13.60
C ALA A 36 -3.65 6.21 14.99
N ARG A 37 -3.24 4.95 15.00
CA ARG A 37 -3.02 4.18 16.24
C ARG A 37 -1.69 4.50 16.90
N ASP A 38 -0.70 4.91 16.11
CA ASP A 38 0.62 5.29 16.59
C ASP A 38 1.31 6.21 15.57
N PHE A 39 2.43 6.81 15.98
CA PHE A 39 3.26 7.67 15.15
C PHE A 39 4.72 7.23 15.24
N VAL A 40 5.40 7.11 14.10
CA VAL A 40 6.83 6.78 14.02
C VAL A 40 7.59 8.00 13.52
N ALA A 41 8.64 8.37 14.24
CA ALA A 41 9.53 9.44 13.82
C ALA A 41 10.53 8.94 12.77
N TYR A 42 10.89 9.80 11.83
CA TYR A 42 11.95 9.50 10.87
C TYR A 42 13.28 9.29 11.62
N GLY A 43 14.02 8.25 11.25
CA GLY A 43 15.24 7.86 11.96
C GLY A 43 15.02 7.06 13.25
N SER A 44 13.77 6.70 13.60
CA SER A 44 13.48 5.72 14.65
C SER A 44 14.28 4.43 14.44
N ARG A 45 14.70 3.83 15.55
CA ARG A 45 15.49 2.58 15.51
C ARG A 45 14.65 1.45 14.93
N ALA A 46 15.26 0.56 14.16
CA ALA A 46 14.57 -0.60 13.58
C ALA A 46 13.84 -1.46 14.65
N SER A 47 14.41 -1.56 15.86
CA SER A 47 13.80 -2.27 17.00
C SER A 47 12.52 -1.61 17.53
N GLU A 48 12.40 -0.29 17.41
CA GLU A 48 11.20 0.46 17.80
C GLU A 48 10.04 0.17 16.84
N VAL A 49 10.31 0.25 15.54
CA VAL A 49 9.35 -0.07 14.48
C VAL A 49 8.93 -1.55 14.57
N ALA A 50 9.89 -2.47 14.71
CA ALA A 50 9.58 -3.90 14.86
C ALA A 50 8.77 -4.16 16.14
N GLY A 51 9.09 -3.47 17.24
CA GLY A 51 8.33 -3.53 18.49
C GLY A 51 6.90 -3.05 18.32
N LEU A 52 6.70 -1.95 17.58
CA LEU A 52 5.38 -1.41 17.25
C LEU A 52 4.56 -2.41 16.43
N VAL A 53 5.11 -2.92 15.32
CA VAL A 53 4.44 -3.92 14.47
C VAL A 53 4.02 -5.13 15.28
N ARG A 54 4.90 -5.64 16.15
CA ARG A 54 4.57 -6.77 17.03
C ARG A 54 3.44 -6.46 18.02
N ARG A 55 3.42 -5.26 18.61
CA ARG A 55 2.34 -4.84 19.52
C ARG A 55 1.01 -4.69 18.80
N LEU A 56 1.02 -4.12 17.60
CA LEU A 56 -0.18 -3.96 16.77
C LEU A 56 -0.72 -5.31 16.31
N GLY A 57 0.15 -6.21 15.84
CA GLY A 57 -0.25 -7.56 15.42
C GLY A 57 -0.93 -8.36 16.52
N LYS A 58 -0.48 -8.25 17.78
CA LYS A 58 -1.13 -8.91 18.93
C LYS A 58 -2.51 -8.36 19.29
N ARG A 59 -2.79 -7.10 18.94
CA ARG A 59 -4.04 -6.40 19.28
C ARG A 59 -5.07 -6.43 18.15
N MET A 60 -4.68 -6.85 16.96
CA MET A 60 -5.58 -6.99 15.82
C MET A 60 -6.39 -8.30 15.97
N PRO A 61 -7.67 -8.31 15.60
CA PRO A 61 -8.42 -9.56 15.49
C PRO A 61 -7.71 -10.51 14.53
N ALA A 62 -7.83 -11.81 14.75
CA ALA A 62 -7.44 -12.79 13.74
C ALA A 62 -8.22 -12.49 12.46
N VAL A 63 -7.51 -12.26 11.36
CA VAL A 63 -8.13 -12.07 10.05
C VAL A 63 -8.70 -13.43 9.66
N ALA A 64 -10.03 -13.55 9.61
CA ALA A 64 -10.66 -14.73 9.06
C ALA A 64 -10.17 -14.89 7.62
N SER A 65 -9.59 -16.06 7.29
CA SER A 65 -9.21 -16.34 5.92
C SER A 65 -10.48 -16.31 5.08
N ASN A 66 -10.57 -15.34 4.18
CA ASN A 66 -11.60 -15.33 3.18
C ASN A 66 -11.02 -16.00 1.93
N PRO A 67 -11.42 -17.24 1.59
CA PRO A 67 -10.91 -17.92 0.41
C PRO A 67 -11.27 -17.19 -0.90
N ALA A 68 -12.20 -16.23 -0.88
CA ALA A 68 -12.49 -15.36 -2.01
C ALA A 68 -11.51 -14.18 -2.16
N LEU A 69 -10.61 -13.93 -1.20
CA LEU A 69 -9.53 -12.95 -1.35
C LEU A 69 -8.36 -13.59 -2.10
N GLY A 70 -7.89 -12.93 -3.16
CA GLY A 70 -6.69 -13.33 -3.88
C GLY A 70 -5.42 -13.25 -3.03
N GLY A 71 -4.33 -13.85 -3.52
CA GLY A 71 -3.02 -13.75 -2.89
C GLY A 71 -2.42 -12.35 -3.01
N LEU A 72 -1.73 -11.89 -1.97
CA LEU A 72 -0.91 -10.68 -1.98
C LEU A 72 0.56 -11.07 -1.84
N THR A 73 1.35 -10.76 -2.87
CA THR A 73 2.80 -10.93 -2.87
C THR A 73 3.44 -9.55 -2.90
N VAL A 74 4.34 -9.27 -1.95
CA VAL A 74 5.05 -8.00 -1.85
C VAL A 74 6.54 -8.24 -2.08
N LEU A 75 7.10 -7.57 -3.08
CA LEU A 75 8.54 -7.50 -3.33
C LEU A 75 9.03 -6.14 -2.84
N PHE A 76 10.07 -6.14 -2.01
CA PHE A 76 10.71 -4.91 -1.54
C PHE A 76 12.22 -5.06 -1.62
N GLY A 77 12.90 -4.00 -2.06
CA GLY A 77 14.35 -3.93 -2.17
C GLY A 77 14.94 -2.91 -1.21
N VAL A 78 16.20 -3.12 -0.80
CA VAL A 78 16.97 -2.14 -0.01
C VAL A 78 17.58 -1.06 -0.90
N GLN A 79 17.76 -1.36 -2.19
CA GLN A 79 18.31 -0.46 -3.20
C GLN A 79 17.24 -0.07 -4.20
N SER A 80 17.22 1.20 -4.59
CA SER A 80 16.42 1.70 -5.71
C SER A 80 17.13 1.39 -7.04
N SER A 81 17.20 0.12 -7.41
CA SER A 81 17.66 -0.29 -8.75
C SER A 81 16.47 -0.67 -9.63
N ALA A 82 16.64 -0.54 -10.95
CA ALA A 82 15.63 -0.93 -11.95
C ALA A 82 15.28 -2.44 -11.88
N ASP A 83 16.13 -3.26 -11.26
CA ASP A 83 15.95 -4.72 -11.16
C ASP A 83 14.67 -5.09 -10.39
N GLY A 84 14.27 -4.27 -9.41
CA GLY A 84 13.04 -4.49 -8.64
C GLY A 84 11.79 -4.46 -9.52
N ALA A 85 11.71 -3.49 -10.42
CA ALA A 85 10.61 -3.38 -11.38
C ALA A 85 10.63 -4.55 -12.37
N LEU A 86 11.82 -4.93 -12.88
CA LEU A 86 11.97 -6.06 -13.80
C LEU A 86 11.49 -7.37 -13.18
N LEU A 87 11.96 -7.71 -11.98
CA LEU A 87 11.58 -8.94 -11.29
C LEU A 87 10.09 -8.98 -10.96
N THR A 88 9.54 -7.88 -10.46
CA THR A 88 8.10 -7.81 -10.10
C THR A 88 7.22 -7.92 -11.33
N THR A 89 7.61 -7.27 -12.43
CA THR A 89 6.89 -7.31 -13.71
C THR A 89 6.91 -8.73 -14.30
N HIS A 90 8.07 -9.38 -14.30
CA HIS A 90 8.19 -10.75 -14.79
C HIS A 90 7.40 -11.75 -13.94
N LEU A 91 7.47 -11.63 -12.61
CA LEU A 91 6.67 -12.46 -11.70
C LEU A 91 5.17 -12.28 -11.96
N ALA A 92 4.70 -11.03 -12.08
CA ALA A 92 3.31 -10.75 -12.39
C ALA A 92 2.89 -11.40 -13.72
N ARG A 93 3.77 -11.37 -14.72
CA ARG A 93 3.51 -12.01 -16.01
C ARG A 93 3.38 -13.53 -15.91
N VAL A 94 4.29 -14.20 -15.18
CA VAL A 94 4.22 -15.65 -14.95
C VAL A 94 2.93 -16.03 -14.22
N VAL A 95 2.52 -15.26 -13.20
CA VAL A 95 1.26 -15.50 -12.49
C VAL A 95 0.06 -15.28 -13.43
N GLN A 96 0.07 -14.24 -14.26
CA GLN A 96 -0.97 -14.00 -15.25
C GLN A 96 -1.07 -15.13 -16.28
N GLU A 97 0.06 -15.64 -16.79
CA GLU A 97 0.12 -16.74 -17.75
C GLU A 97 -0.36 -18.08 -17.17
N SER A 98 -0.36 -18.22 -15.84
CA SER A 98 -0.99 -19.36 -15.15
C SER A 98 -2.53 -19.31 -15.14
N GLY A 99 -3.13 -18.27 -15.73
CA GLY A 99 -4.59 -18.08 -15.82
C GLY A 99 -5.19 -17.34 -14.62
N GLN A 100 -4.37 -16.78 -13.74
CA GLN A 100 -4.83 -16.01 -12.58
C GLN A 100 -5.07 -14.53 -12.96
N GLN A 101 -6.11 -13.92 -12.36
CA GLN A 101 -6.28 -12.47 -12.42
C GLN A 101 -5.18 -11.79 -11.60
N THR A 102 -4.31 -11.05 -12.29
CA THR A 102 -3.12 -10.45 -11.68
C THR A 102 -3.22 -8.92 -11.74
N LEU A 103 -3.02 -8.28 -10.58
CA LEU A 103 -2.83 -6.84 -10.48
C LEU A 103 -1.39 -6.55 -10.07
N LEU A 104 -0.66 -5.80 -10.91
CA LEU A 104 0.64 -5.26 -10.57
C LEU A 104 0.48 -3.87 -9.97
N LEU A 105 0.86 -3.70 -8.70
CA LEU A 105 0.88 -2.41 -8.03
C LEU A 105 2.32 -1.91 -7.91
N ASP A 106 2.70 -0.95 -8.75
CA ASP A 106 4.02 -0.32 -8.71
C ASP A 106 4.03 0.85 -7.71
N LEU A 107 4.79 0.67 -6.62
CA LEU A 107 5.06 1.69 -5.60
C LEU A 107 6.55 2.11 -5.59
N GLY A 108 7.31 1.70 -6.61
CA GLY A 108 8.72 2.00 -6.75
C GLY A 108 9.01 3.48 -7.00
N LEU A 109 10.25 3.87 -6.67
CA LEU A 109 10.82 5.17 -7.02
C LEU A 109 12.13 4.92 -7.79
N PRO A 110 12.34 5.54 -8.96
CA PRO A 110 11.43 6.45 -9.67
C PRO A 110 10.14 5.75 -10.15
N ARG A 111 9.06 6.53 -10.31
CA ARG A 111 7.76 5.99 -10.71
C ARG A 111 7.77 5.59 -12.19
N GLY A 112 7.17 4.45 -12.51
CA GLY A 112 6.83 4.10 -13.90
C GLY A 112 7.82 3.16 -14.58
N ASP A 113 8.82 2.64 -13.89
CA ASP A 113 9.75 1.65 -14.47
C ASP A 113 8.98 0.40 -14.96
N SER A 114 7.99 -0.07 -14.21
CA SER A 114 7.13 -1.18 -14.64
C SER A 114 6.28 -0.83 -15.87
N LEU A 115 5.82 0.41 -16.01
CA LEU A 115 5.08 0.86 -17.19
C LEU A 115 5.97 0.88 -18.43
N ALA A 116 7.19 1.41 -18.30
CA ALA A 116 8.16 1.43 -19.39
C ALA A 116 8.54 0.00 -19.84
N LEU A 117 8.77 -0.92 -18.89
CA LEU A 117 9.08 -2.32 -19.17
C LEU A 117 7.94 -3.06 -19.87
N LEU A 118 6.69 -2.74 -19.53
CA LEU A 118 5.50 -3.35 -20.14
C LEU A 118 5.07 -2.65 -21.44
N GLY A 119 5.65 -1.49 -21.78
CA GLY A 119 5.21 -0.69 -22.92
C GLY A 119 3.81 -0.10 -22.74
N LEU A 120 3.43 0.23 -21.50
CA LEU A 120 2.11 0.71 -21.13
C LEU A 120 2.11 2.20 -20.79
N GLU A 121 0.99 2.86 -21.05
CA GLU A 121 0.68 4.18 -20.51
C GLU A 121 -0.47 4.06 -19.49
N ALA A 122 -0.30 4.68 -18.32
CA ALA A 122 -1.32 4.70 -17.28
C ALA A 122 -1.82 6.12 -17.06
N SER A 123 -3.14 6.27 -16.97
CA SER A 123 -3.82 7.52 -16.61
C SER A 123 -4.31 7.54 -15.16
N PHE A 124 -4.19 6.41 -14.46
CA PHE A 124 -4.64 6.22 -13.09
C PHE A 124 -3.55 5.58 -12.25
N PHE A 125 -3.19 6.23 -11.14
CA PHE A 125 -2.10 5.79 -10.27
C PHE A 125 -2.59 5.44 -8.86
N PHE A 126 -1.73 4.80 -8.06
CA PHE A 126 -2.05 4.46 -6.68
C PHE A 126 -2.54 5.66 -5.85
N GLY A 127 -1.94 6.84 -6.06
CA GLY A 127 -2.39 8.07 -5.39
C GLY A 127 -3.83 8.45 -5.72
N ASP A 128 -4.30 8.16 -6.93
CA ASP A 128 -5.69 8.40 -7.35
C ASP A 128 -6.62 7.38 -6.72
N ALA A 129 -6.22 6.11 -6.61
CA ALA A 129 -6.97 5.09 -5.87
C ALA A 129 -7.19 5.49 -4.41
N LEU A 130 -6.16 6.02 -3.75
CA LEU A 130 -6.24 6.48 -2.36
C LEU A 130 -7.24 7.64 -2.18
N ARG A 131 -7.36 8.53 -3.16
CA ARG A 131 -8.36 9.63 -3.12
C ARG A 131 -9.78 9.13 -3.39
N HIS A 132 -9.94 8.02 -4.10
CA HIS A 132 -11.23 7.46 -4.49
C HIS A 132 -11.58 6.16 -3.75
N LEU A 133 -11.01 5.90 -2.56
CA LEU A 133 -11.20 4.65 -1.81
C LEU A 133 -12.67 4.25 -1.62
N ARG A 134 -13.57 5.22 -1.41
CA ARG A 134 -15.02 4.98 -1.27
C ARG A 134 -15.68 4.43 -2.53
N ARG A 135 -15.07 4.66 -3.70
CA ARG A 135 -15.55 4.27 -5.03
C ARG A 135 -14.61 3.29 -5.73
N LEU A 136 -13.72 2.62 -4.98
CA LEU A 136 -12.86 1.57 -5.52
C LEU A 136 -13.69 0.29 -5.75
N ASP A 137 -14.59 0.36 -6.72
CA ASP A 137 -15.49 -0.70 -7.13
C ASP A 137 -15.03 -1.32 -8.46
N THR A 138 -15.74 -2.36 -8.91
CA THR A 138 -15.46 -3.06 -10.17
C THR A 138 -15.48 -2.12 -11.37
N ALA A 139 -16.37 -1.12 -11.39
CA ALA A 139 -16.49 -0.19 -12.52
C ALA A 139 -15.27 0.73 -12.62
N LEU A 140 -14.74 1.21 -11.48
CA LEU A 140 -13.50 1.98 -11.47
C LEU A 140 -12.32 1.12 -11.92
N ILE A 141 -12.23 -0.12 -11.44
CA ILE A 141 -11.14 -1.04 -11.83
C ILE A 141 -11.17 -1.32 -13.33
N ASP A 142 -12.34 -1.63 -13.90
CA ASP A 142 -12.48 -1.98 -15.30
C ASP A 142 -12.20 -0.81 -16.26
N SER A 143 -12.44 0.43 -15.83
CA SER A 143 -12.26 1.61 -16.67
C SER A 143 -10.91 2.33 -16.47
N ALA A 144 -10.31 2.22 -15.28
CA ALA A 144 -9.12 3.00 -14.94
C ALA A 144 -7.80 2.24 -15.09
N PHE A 145 -7.81 0.90 -15.00
CA PHE A 145 -6.57 0.11 -14.97
C PHE A 145 -6.15 -0.28 -16.38
N THR A 146 -4.90 0.02 -16.74
CA THR A 146 -4.28 -0.41 -18.00
C THR A 146 -4.13 -1.94 -18.02
N ARG A 147 -4.34 -2.57 -19.19
CA ARG A 147 -4.30 -4.02 -19.39
C ARG A 147 -3.28 -4.43 -20.45
#